data_AF-A0A1B1UBU1-F1
#
_entry.id   AF-A0A1B1UBU1-F1
#
_cell.length_a   1.000
_cell.length_b   1.000
_cell.length_c   1.000
_cell.angle_alpha   90.00
_cell.angle_beta   90.00
_cell.angle_gamma   90.00
#
_symmetry.space_group_name_H-M   'P 1'
#
loop_
_entity.id
_entity.type
_entity.pdbx_description
1 polymer ?
#
loop_
_entity_poly.entity_id
_entity_poly.type
_entity_poly.pdbx_seq_one_letter_code
_entity_poly.pdbx_strand_id
1 'polypeptide(L)'
;MKYADTRPYADPEKAARRILEIANAVEPVQGRIHIEKVNEPFLFRDKGTPADYGAGLTLAIERGWLTMHESGTFITFTPAGAELFA
;
A
#
# COMPACT_ATOMS: atom_id res chain seq x y z
N MET A 1 32.09 8.93 0.82
CA MET A 1 30.67 9.02 0.43
C MET A 1 29.99 7.74 0.86
N LYS A 2 28.97 7.82 1.72
CA LYS A 2 28.14 6.67 2.05
C LYS A 2 27.12 6.56 0.92
N TYR A 3 27.24 5.54 0.07
CA TYR A 3 26.22 5.27 -0.95
C TYR A 3 24.89 5.11 -0.21
N ALA A 4 23.95 6.03 -0.44
CA ALA A 4 22.60 5.84 0.04
C ALA A 4 22.07 4.60 -0.69
N ASP A 5 21.70 3.56 0.07
CA ASP A 5 21.00 2.41 -0.49
C ASP A 5 19.85 2.94 -1.35
N THR A 6 19.74 2.44 -2.58
CA THR A 6 18.67 2.83 -3.51
C THR A 6 17.33 2.67 -2.80
N ARG A 7 16.65 3.78 -2.48
CA ARG A 7 15.29 3.76 -1.93
C ARG A 7 14.36 3.21 -3.01
N PRO A 8 13.87 1.96 -2.91
CA PRO A 8 13.17 1.32 -4.02
C PRO A 8 11.80 1.96 -4.29
N TYR A 9 11.22 2.64 -3.29
CA TYR A 9 9.88 3.20 -3.31
C TYR A 9 9.84 4.73 -3.11
N ALA A 10 10.92 5.45 -3.43
CA ALA A 10 10.90 6.92 -3.40
C ALA A 10 9.91 7.54 -4.40
N ASP A 11 9.54 6.79 -5.44
CA ASP A 11 8.47 7.14 -6.38
C ASP A 11 7.11 6.71 -5.80
N PRO A 12 6.18 7.64 -5.52
CA PRO A 12 4.88 7.32 -4.94
C PRO A 12 4.03 6.36 -5.78
N GLU A 13 4.14 6.37 -7.12
CA GLU A 13 3.41 5.42 -7.97
C GLU A 13 3.95 4.00 -7.76
N LYS A 14 5.28 3.83 -7.68
CA LYS A 14 5.87 2.52 -7.37
C LYS A 14 5.47 2.04 -5.98
N ALA A 15 5.47 2.94 -5.00
CA ALA A 15 5.01 2.61 -3.65
C ALA A 15 3.54 2.18 -3.64
N ALA A 16 2.66 2.93 -4.31
CA ALA A 16 1.24 2.64 -4.42
C ALA A 16 0.97 1.28 -5.09
N ARG A 17 1.66 0.98 -6.20
CA ARG A 17 1.54 -0.32 -6.89
C ARG A 17 1.93 -1.47 -6.00
N ARG A 18 3.04 -1.32 -5.26
CA ARG A 18 3.47 -2.36 -4.33
C ARG A 18 2.48 -2.55 -3.17
N ILE A 19 1.94 -1.46 -2.63
CA ILE A 19 0.87 -1.51 -1.61
C ILE A 19 -0.35 -2.28 -2.14
N LEU A 20 -0.77 -2.02 -3.38
CA LEU A 20 -1.88 -2.75 -4.00
C LEU A 20 -1.58 -4.23 -4.20
N GLU A 21 -0.37 -4.59 -4.64
CA GLU A 21 0.04 -6.00 -4.78
C GLU A 21 -0.06 -6.74 -3.44
N ILE A 22 0.43 -6.13 -2.36
CA ILE A 22 0.35 -6.71 -1.02
C ILE A 22 -1.12 -6.82 -0.59
N ALA A 23 -1.89 -5.75 -0.73
CA ALA A 23 -3.30 -5.74 -0.33
C ALA A 23 -4.15 -6.76 -1.11
N ASN A 24 -3.89 -6.95 -2.41
CA ASN A 24 -4.56 -7.94 -3.25
C ASN A 24 -4.29 -9.39 -2.80
N ALA A 25 -3.17 -9.63 -2.12
CA ALA A 25 -2.82 -10.94 -1.57
C ALA A 25 -3.41 -11.21 -0.17
N VAL A 26 -4.10 -10.25 0.43
CA VAL A 26 -4.68 -10.38 1.78
C VAL A 26 -6.17 -10.71 1.67
N GLU A 27 -6.57 -11.82 2.29
CA GLU A 27 -7.99 -12.19 2.42
C GLU A 27 -8.72 -11.15 3.30
N PRO A 28 -9.76 -10.46 2.78
CA PRO A 28 -10.50 -9.47 3.55
C PRO A 28 -11.39 -10.13 4.61
N VAL A 29 -11.42 -9.56 5.80
CA VAL A 29 -12.36 -9.95 6.86
C VAL A 29 -13.56 -9.01 6.80
N GLN A 30 -14.75 -9.56 6.49
CA GLN A 30 -15.98 -8.77 6.32
C GLN A 30 -15.82 -7.62 5.29
N GLY A 31 -15.10 -7.87 4.19
CA GLY A 31 -14.87 -6.90 3.12
C GLY A 31 -13.84 -5.81 3.45
N ARG A 32 -13.04 -5.98 4.51
CA ARG A 32 -12.02 -5.03 4.95
C ARG A 32 -10.69 -5.72 5.18
N ILE A 33 -9.61 -5.02 4.86
CA ILE A 33 -8.24 -5.47 5.06
C ILE A 33 -7.67 -4.69 6.24
N HIS A 34 -7.13 -5.41 7.22
CA HIS A 34 -6.36 -4.82 8.30
C HIS A 34 -5.08 -4.18 7.74
N ILE A 35 -4.87 -2.88 7.97
CA ILE A 35 -3.81 -2.11 7.32
C ILE A 35 -2.41 -2.60 7.71
N GLU A 36 -2.24 -3.20 8.88
CA GLU A 36 -0.96 -3.74 9.32
C GLU A 36 -0.50 -4.95 8.50
N LYS A 37 -1.45 -5.68 7.88
CA LYS A 37 -1.12 -6.75 6.93
C LYS A 37 -0.50 -6.22 5.64
N VAL A 38 -0.62 -4.92 5.41
CA VAL A 38 -0.03 -4.24 4.25
C VAL A 38 1.22 -3.46 4.63
N ASN A 39 1.19 -2.71 5.74
CA ASN A 39 2.34 -1.91 6.15
C ASN A 39 3.53 -2.76 6.62
N GLU A 40 3.30 -3.90 7.28
CA GLU A 40 4.37 -4.75 7.81
C GLU A 40 5.26 -5.30 6.68
N PRO A 41 4.74 -5.99 5.66
CA PRO A 41 5.57 -6.49 4.57
C PRO A 41 6.22 -5.35 3.78
N PHE A 42 5.52 -4.23 3.55
CA PHE A 42 6.10 -3.09 2.83
C PHE A 42 7.33 -2.52 3.57
N LEU A 43 7.23 -2.34 4.89
CA LEU A 43 8.28 -1.72 5.69
C LEU A 43 9.43 -2.69 6.00
N PHE A 44 9.10 -3.92 6.40
CA PHE A 44 10.10 -4.83 6.97
C PHE A 44 10.62 -5.86 5.97
N ARG A 45 9.79 -6.33 5.04
CA ARG A 45 10.20 -7.28 3.99
C ARG A 45 10.76 -6.54 2.78
N ASP A 46 10.01 -5.57 2.26
CA ASP A 46 10.37 -4.86 1.04
C ASP A 46 11.31 -3.66 1.30
N LYS A 47 11.62 -3.37 2.57
CA LYS A 47 12.53 -2.30 3.00
C LYS A 47 12.10 -0.90 2.54
N GLY A 48 10.81 -0.69 2.33
CA GLY A 48 10.24 0.65 2.17
C GLY A 48 10.33 1.45 3.47
N THR A 49 10.26 2.78 3.37
CA THR A 49 10.23 3.64 4.55
C THR A 49 8.80 4.06 4.90
N PRO A 50 8.53 4.51 6.14
CA PRO A 50 7.22 5.04 6.50
C PRO A 50 6.75 6.20 5.61
N ALA A 51 7.68 7.05 5.16
CA ALA A 51 7.39 8.14 4.23
C ALA A 51 6.97 7.63 2.85
N ASP A 52 7.64 6.60 2.34
CA ASP A 52 7.27 5.98 1.05
C ASP A 52 5.90 5.30 1.15
N TYR A 53 5.64 4.58 2.25
CA TYR A 53 4.35 3.94 2.50
C TYR A 53 3.22 4.98 2.55
N GLY A 54 3.41 6.07 3.30
CA GLY A 54 2.44 7.15 3.38
C GLY A 54 2.14 7.77 2.02
N ALA A 55 3.18 8.12 1.24
CA ALA A 55 3.01 8.70 -0.08
C ALA A 55 2.29 7.75 -1.05
N GLY A 56 2.66 6.46 -1.06
CA GLY A 56 2.00 5.45 -1.89
C GLY A 56 0.54 5.21 -1.49
N LEU A 57 0.26 5.16 -0.18
CA LEU A 57 -1.10 4.96 0.33
C LEU A 57 -2.01 6.14 0.01
N THR A 58 -1.52 7.38 0.21
CA THR A 58 -2.25 8.59 -0.17
C THR A 58 -2.58 8.56 -1.66
N LEU A 59 -1.59 8.26 -2.52
CA LEU A 59 -1.83 8.19 -3.96
C LEU A 59 -2.85 7.11 -4.33
N ALA A 60 -2.77 5.92 -3.74
CA ALA A 60 -3.73 4.84 -4.00
C ALA A 60 -5.17 5.22 -3.62
N ILE A 61 -5.34 6.00 -2.56
CA ILE A 61 -6.64 6.54 -2.15
C ILE A 61 -7.11 7.63 -3.11
N GLU A 62 -6.24 8.58 -3.48
CA GLU A 62 -6.56 9.64 -4.45
C GLU A 62 -6.97 9.09 -5.82
N ARG A 63 -6.35 7.98 -6.24
CA ARG A 63 -6.69 7.25 -7.47
C ARG A 63 -7.96 6.41 -7.34
N GLY A 64 -8.53 6.32 -6.14
CA GLY A 64 -9.73 5.53 -5.86
C GLY A 64 -9.49 4.02 -5.91
N TRP A 65 -8.25 3.54 -5.82
CA TRP A 65 -7.92 2.10 -5.81
C TRP A 65 -8.13 1.48 -4.43
N LEU A 66 -7.93 2.27 -3.38
CA LEU A 66 -8.19 1.89 -1.99
C LEU A 66 -9.08 2.95 -1.34
N THR A 67 -9.83 2.54 -0.33
CA THR A 67 -10.47 3.48 0.61
C THR A 67 -9.96 3.23 2.02
N MET A 68 -9.71 4.32 2.76
CA MET A 68 -9.34 4.27 4.18
C MET A 68 -10.62 4.27 5.02
N HIS A 69 -10.72 3.35 5.97
CA HIS A 69 -11.77 3.40 6.99
C HIS A 69 -11.46 4.50 8.01
N GLU A 70 -12.50 5.16 8.55
CA GLU A 70 -12.34 6.30 9.49
C GLU A 70 -11.50 6.00 10.73
N SER A 71 -11.44 4.72 11.16
CA SER A 71 -10.62 4.29 12.29
C SER A 71 -9.12 4.28 11.99
N GLY A 72 -8.72 4.36 10.73
CA GLY A 72 -7.34 4.18 10.28
C GLY A 72 -6.80 2.74 10.37
N THR A 73 -7.59 1.80 10.89
CA THR A 73 -7.19 0.39 11.10
C THR A 73 -7.40 -0.45 9.84
N PHE A 74 -8.32 -0.04 8.98
CA PHE A 74 -8.76 -0.82 7.84
C PHE A 74 -8.65 -0.04 6.55
N ILE A 75 -8.37 -0.77 5.48
CA ILE A 75 -8.57 -0.32 4.11
C ILE A 75 -9.51 -1.29 3.39
N THR A 76 -10.17 -0.81 2.34
CA THR A 76 -10.98 -1.66 1.46
C THR A 76 -10.46 -1.52 0.03
N PHE A 77 -10.35 -2.66 -0.66
CA PHE A 77 -10.04 -2.71 -2.09
C PHE A 77 -11.27 -2.27 -2.88
N THR A 78 -11.13 -1.29 -3.77
CA THR A 78 -12.25 -0.86 -4.61
C THR A 78 -12.32 -1.70 -5.88
N PRO A 79 -13.44 -1.67 -6.63
CA PRO A 79 -13.49 -2.26 -7.96
C PRO A 79 -12.40 -1.71 -8.90
N ALA A 80 -12.15 -0.39 -8.88
CA ALA A 80 -11.11 0.24 -9.69
C ALA A 80 -9.69 -0.23 -9.33
N GLY A 81 -9.44 -0.53 -8.06
CA GLY A 81 -8.20 -1.19 -7.66
C GLY A 81 -8.12 -2.61 -8.19
N ALA A 82 -9.21 -3.38 -8.06
CA ALA A 82 -9.27 -4.79 -8.46
C ALA A 82 -9.04 -4.99 -9.96
N GLU A 83 -9.55 -4.09 -10.79
CA GLU A 83 -9.35 -4.08 -12.24
C GLU A 83 -7.87 -4.02 -12.67
N LEU A 84 -6.97 -3.55 -11.79
CA LEU A 84 -5.53 -3.53 -12.08
C LEU A 84 -4.88 -4.93 -12.04
N PHE A 85 -5.59 -5.95 -11.56
CA PHE A 85 -5.11 -7.33 -11.40
C PHE A 85 -5.96 -8.37 -12.14
N ALA A 86 -6.95 -7.93 -12.93
CA ALA A 86 -7.87 -8.77 -13.69
C ALA A 86 -7.31 -9.20 -15.05
#